data_AF-A0A4P0Y913-F1
#
_entry.id   AF-A0A4P0Y913-F1
#
_cell.length_a   1.000
_cell.length_b   1.000
_cell.length_c   1.000
_cell.angle_alpha   90.00
_cell.angle_beta   90.00
_cell.angle_gamma   90.00
#
_symmetry.space_group_name_H-M   'P 1'
#
loop_
_entity.id
_entity.type
_entity.pdbx_description
1 polymer ?
#
loop_
_entity_poly.entity_id
_entity_poly.type
_entity_poly.pdbx_seq_one_letter_code
_entity_poly.pdbx_strand_id
1 'polypeptide(L)'
;MFVGYFVHIHRIYEVKRRVFILTQLNINQRQRLWALMDTHTRQPLLYPLIYLIDQLALRSSATQSASLQALKFFYEFWHQKHGVTFCFSFYSSNHNPLIAIDELTAFFHYLENTHLYVPALTIRSTTQTTPQRRTNIRHIHSVIRFIRYLINTYISPRYLDGSPKELTRLATQLTGRLSIHKAEFRTLTHSRQMSNGTTHKHFRSLTAEMVMAFYQIITPGSISKKNPT
;
A
#
# COMPACT_ATOMS: atom_id res chain seq x y z
N MET A 1 28.48 -10.55 32.18
CA MET A 1 28.36 -10.32 30.72
C MET A 1 26.89 -10.44 30.33
N PHE A 2 26.09 -9.37 30.48
CA PHE A 2 24.64 -9.36 30.20
C PHE A 2 24.22 -8.02 29.54
N VAL A 3 24.94 -7.62 28.48
CA VAL A 3 24.67 -6.35 27.76
C VAL A 3 23.99 -6.58 26.40
N GLY A 4 23.67 -7.83 26.04
CA GLY A 4 23.15 -8.18 24.70
C GLY A 4 21.63 -8.18 24.54
N TYR A 5 20.85 -8.28 25.62
CA TYR A 5 19.39 -8.54 25.51
C TYR A 5 18.51 -7.29 25.65
N PHE A 6 18.99 -6.23 26.33
CA PHE A 6 18.18 -5.03 26.55
C PHE A 6 18.02 -4.15 25.29
N VAL A 7 19.03 -4.08 24.44
CA VAL A 7 19.02 -3.25 23.22
C VAL A 7 18.04 -3.83 22.17
N HIS A 8 17.94 -5.14 22.07
CA HIS A 8 17.05 -5.79 21.11
C HIS A 8 15.58 -5.68 21.53
N ILE A 9 15.29 -5.75 22.82
CA ILE A 9 13.93 -5.60 23.34
C ILE A 9 13.47 -4.14 23.20
N HIS A 10 14.32 -3.14 23.48
CA HIS A 10 13.94 -1.74 23.29
C HIS A 10 13.62 -1.40 21.83
N ARG A 11 14.38 -1.97 20.88
CA ARG A 11 14.09 -1.82 19.44
C ARG A 11 12.77 -2.47 19.03
N ILE A 12 12.38 -3.59 19.65
CA ILE A 12 11.09 -4.26 19.38
C ILE A 12 9.91 -3.52 20.03
N TYR A 13 10.12 -2.83 21.16
CA TYR A 13 9.07 -2.02 21.80
C TYR A 13 8.87 -0.64 21.12
N GLU A 14 9.88 -0.06 20.46
CA GLU A 14 9.69 1.12 19.62
C GLU A 14 8.88 0.85 18.34
N VAL A 15 8.87 -0.40 17.85
CA VAL A 15 8.18 -0.82 16.62
C VAL A 15 6.65 -0.70 16.69
N LYS A 16 6.08 -0.41 17.88
CA LYS A 16 4.63 -0.20 18.04
C LYS A 16 4.20 1.22 18.39
N ARG A 17 5.05 2.24 18.24
CA ARG A 17 4.55 3.63 18.21
C ARG A 17 3.84 3.86 16.87
N ARG A 18 2.52 4.06 16.91
CA ARG A 18 1.76 4.57 15.75
C ARG A 18 2.38 5.92 15.38
N VAL A 19 3.18 5.95 14.31
CA VAL A 19 3.86 7.17 13.84
C VAL A 19 2.84 8.18 13.30
N PHE A 20 1.71 7.70 12.78
CA PHE A 20 0.66 8.52 12.20
C PHE A 20 -0.72 8.19 12.78
N ILE A 21 -1.60 9.18 12.88
CA ILE A 21 -2.96 9.02 13.40
C ILE A 21 -3.98 9.85 12.60
N LEU A 22 -5.18 9.31 12.42
CA LEU A 22 -6.31 10.08 11.89
C LEU A 22 -7.00 10.83 13.01
N THR A 23 -7.13 12.14 12.86
CA THR A 23 -7.80 13.02 13.81
C THR A 23 -8.89 13.79 13.11
N GLN A 24 -10.04 13.97 13.75
CA GLN A 24 -11.10 14.82 13.24
C GLN A 24 -10.92 16.23 13.79
N LEU A 25 -10.76 17.21 12.89
CA LEU A 25 -10.60 18.62 13.20
C LEU A 25 -11.94 19.33 13.00
N ASN A 26 -12.33 20.16 13.97
CA ASN A 26 -13.48 21.05 13.85
C ASN A 26 -13.03 22.33 13.13
N ILE A 27 -13.56 22.59 11.94
CA ILE A 27 -13.33 23.85 11.23
C ILE A 27 -14.28 24.92 11.75
N ASN A 28 -15.53 24.53 12.00
CA ASN A 28 -16.53 25.34 12.68
C ASN A 28 -17.55 24.40 13.36
N GLN A 29 -18.61 24.96 13.95
CA GLN A 29 -19.64 24.19 14.67
C GLN A 29 -20.35 23.14 13.81
N ARG A 30 -20.34 23.27 12.48
CA ARG A 30 -21.08 22.42 11.54
C ARG A 30 -20.19 21.59 10.62
N GLN A 31 -18.90 21.92 10.54
CA GLN A 31 -17.98 21.32 9.59
C GLN A 31 -16.78 20.70 10.30
N ARG A 32 -16.61 19.40 10.05
CA ARG A 32 -15.49 18.62 10.55
C ARG A 32 -14.72 18.02 9.38
N LEU A 33 -13.39 18.10 9.41
CA LEU A 33 -12.51 17.47 8.43
C LEU A 33 -11.64 16.42 9.11
N TRP A 34 -11.41 15.32 8.42
CA TRP A 34 -10.40 14.35 8.85
C TRP A 34 -9.01 14.85 8.44
N ALA A 35 -8.02 14.74 9.32
CA ALA A 35 -6.63 15.03 9.03
C ALA A 35 -5.74 13.84 9.41
N LEU A 36 -4.70 13.61 8.61
CA LEU A 36 -3.65 12.63 8.93
C LEU A 36 -2.50 13.36 9.62
N MET A 37 -2.28 13.03 10.89
CA MET A 37 -1.36 13.72 11.80
C MET A 37 -0.13 12.86 12.08
N ASP A 38 1.01 13.51 12.23
CA ASP A 38 2.21 12.95 12.83
C ASP A 38 2.06 12.96 14.36
N THR A 39 2.31 11.81 15.01
CA THR A 39 2.13 11.69 16.46
C THR A 39 3.26 12.33 17.27
N HIS A 40 4.43 12.51 16.68
CA HIS A 40 5.59 13.13 17.31
C HIS A 40 5.49 14.65 17.26
N THR A 41 5.26 15.23 16.08
CA THR A 41 5.17 16.69 15.93
C THR A 41 3.79 17.24 16.29
N ARG A 42 2.77 16.38 16.34
CA ARG A 42 1.34 16.76 16.48
C ARG A 42 0.85 17.68 15.36
N GLN A 43 1.51 17.63 14.20
CA GLN A 43 1.15 18.43 13.03
C GLN A 43 0.53 17.55 11.94
N PRO A 44 -0.35 18.12 11.10
CA PRO A 44 -0.84 17.41 9.93
C PRO A 44 0.30 17.16 8.94
N LEU A 45 0.28 16.00 8.29
CA LEU A 45 1.23 15.70 7.22
C LEU A 45 0.95 16.61 6.03
N LEU A 46 2.01 17.25 5.51
CA LEU A 46 1.92 18.28 4.48
C LEU A 46 1.12 17.84 3.24
N TYR A 47 1.61 16.86 2.48
CA TYR A 47 0.96 16.47 1.23
C TYR A 47 -0.44 15.85 1.42
N PRO A 48 -0.71 15.02 2.45
CA PRO A 48 -2.05 14.54 2.75
C PRO A 48 -3.01 15.66 3.15
N LEU A 49 -2.53 16.70 3.85
CA LEU A 49 -3.35 17.87 4.20
C LEU A 49 -3.75 18.67 2.97
N ILE A 50 -2.80 18.96 2.07
CA ILE A 50 -3.10 19.71 0.84
C ILE A 50 -4.07 18.89 -0.04
N TYR A 51 -3.84 17.58 -0.18
CA TYR A 51 -4.76 16.69 -0.89
C TYR A 51 -6.16 16.65 -0.25
N LEU A 52 -6.24 16.65 1.08
CA LEU A 52 -7.51 16.72 1.78
C LEU A 52 -8.27 18.00 1.41
N ILE A 53 -7.61 19.15 1.51
CA ILE A 53 -8.20 20.46 1.24
C ILE A 53 -8.68 20.54 -0.21
N ASP A 54 -7.83 20.13 -1.16
CA ASP A 54 -8.10 20.30 -2.59
C ASP A 54 -9.11 19.28 -3.13
N GLN A 55 -9.08 18.02 -2.66
CA GLN A 55 -9.78 16.90 -3.30
C GLN A 55 -10.83 16.22 -2.42
N LEU A 56 -10.72 16.33 -1.10
CA LEU A 56 -11.56 15.58 -0.17
C LEU A 56 -12.47 16.45 0.71
N ALA A 57 -12.23 17.75 0.84
CA ALA A 57 -12.95 18.63 1.77
C ALA A 57 -14.48 18.63 1.56
N LEU A 58 -14.91 18.52 0.29
CA LEU A 58 -16.34 18.45 -0.09
C LEU A 58 -16.90 17.02 -0.16
N ARG A 59 -16.08 16.00 0.13
CA ARG A 59 -16.53 14.61 0.18
C ARG A 59 -17.12 14.28 1.54
N SER A 60 -17.94 13.24 1.60
CA SER A 60 -18.51 12.77 2.87
C SER A 60 -17.42 12.39 3.87
N SER A 61 -17.70 12.53 5.16
CA SER A 61 -16.76 12.20 6.24
C SER A 61 -16.22 10.76 6.12
N ALA A 62 -17.06 9.80 5.75
CA ALA A 62 -16.64 8.41 5.51
C ALA A 62 -15.68 8.26 4.31
N THR A 63 -15.87 9.06 3.26
CA THR A 63 -14.96 9.06 2.10
C THR A 63 -13.61 9.68 2.46
N GLN A 64 -13.63 10.77 3.22
CA GLN A 64 -12.41 11.40 3.74
C GLN A 64 -11.63 10.42 4.61
N SER A 65 -12.28 9.79 5.60
CA SER A 65 -11.64 8.85 6.52
C SER A 65 -11.10 7.63 5.80
N ALA A 66 -11.87 7.02 4.88
CA ALA A 66 -11.41 5.86 4.11
C ALA A 66 -10.20 6.19 3.22
N SER A 67 -10.20 7.36 2.58
CA SER A 67 -9.09 7.82 1.74
C SER A 67 -7.84 8.06 2.57
N LEU A 68 -7.96 8.79 3.69
CA LEU A 68 -6.83 9.09 4.58
C LEU A 68 -6.34 7.86 5.35
N GLN A 69 -7.21 6.87 5.61
CA GLN A 69 -6.80 5.58 6.18
C GLN A 69 -5.88 4.82 5.22
N ALA A 70 -6.17 4.84 3.92
CA ALA A 70 -5.27 4.27 2.93
C ALA A 70 -3.92 5.00 2.90
N LEU A 71 -3.92 6.33 2.97
CA LEU A 71 -2.68 7.13 3.03
C LEU A 71 -1.91 6.85 4.31
N LYS A 72 -2.59 6.70 5.45
CA LYS A 72 -1.96 6.29 6.71
C LYS A 72 -1.16 5.00 6.54
N PHE A 73 -1.76 3.97 5.96
CA PHE A 73 -1.06 2.70 5.71
C PHE A 73 0.13 2.86 4.78
N PHE A 74 0.02 3.69 3.73
CA PHE A 74 1.13 3.97 2.83
C PHE A 74 2.28 4.70 3.53
N TYR A 75 1.98 5.68 4.39
CA TYR A 75 2.99 6.40 5.15
C TYR A 75 3.66 5.53 6.23
N GLU A 76 2.89 4.66 6.89
CA GLU A 76 3.44 3.65 7.82
C GLU A 76 4.37 2.68 7.10
N PHE A 77 3.95 2.17 5.93
CA PHE A 77 4.80 1.34 5.06
C PHE A 77 6.09 2.07 4.67
N TRP A 78 5.98 3.30 4.20
CA TRP A 78 7.13 4.09 3.75
C TRP A 78 8.12 4.31 4.89
N HIS A 79 7.62 4.69 6.06
CA HIS A 79 8.44 4.90 7.25
C HIS A 79 9.11 3.61 7.72
N GLN A 80 8.40 2.47 7.72
CA GLN A 80 8.99 1.17 8.05
C GLN A 80 10.11 0.78 7.07
N LYS A 81 9.93 1.06 5.77
CA LYS A 81 10.89 0.67 4.73
C LYS A 81 12.11 1.60 4.66
N HIS A 82 11.90 2.91 4.69
CA HIS A 82 12.93 3.91 4.41
C HIS A 82 13.45 4.63 5.66
N GLY A 83 12.81 4.47 6.83
CA GLY A 83 13.21 5.13 8.08
C GLY A 83 12.96 6.64 8.12
N VAL A 84 12.26 7.19 7.12
CA VAL A 84 11.92 8.62 7.00
C VAL A 84 10.47 8.78 6.57
N THR A 85 9.91 9.99 6.71
CA THR A 85 8.54 10.25 6.24
C THR A 85 8.48 10.37 4.72
N PHE A 86 7.36 9.97 4.12
CA PHE A 86 7.16 10.18 2.67
C PHE A 86 7.20 11.67 2.31
N CYS A 87 6.72 12.55 3.20
CA CYS A 87 6.82 14.00 2.97
C CYS A 87 8.28 14.43 2.77
N PHE A 88 9.18 13.97 3.63
CA PHE A 88 10.60 14.26 3.50
C PHE A 88 11.15 13.69 2.19
N SER A 89 10.92 12.40 1.91
CA SER A 89 11.42 11.76 0.69
C SER A 89 10.93 12.41 -0.59
N PHE A 90 9.66 12.81 -0.65
CA PHE A 90 9.06 13.44 -1.82
C PHE A 90 9.58 14.87 -2.02
N TYR A 91 9.76 15.65 -0.95
CA TYR A 91 10.39 16.96 -1.05
C TYR A 91 11.85 16.84 -1.51
N SER A 92 12.64 15.96 -0.88
CA SER A 92 14.06 15.77 -1.19
C SER A 92 14.31 15.18 -2.58
N SER A 93 13.35 14.48 -3.18
CA SER A 93 13.45 13.99 -4.56
C SER A 93 13.09 15.04 -5.62
N ASN A 94 12.99 16.31 -5.23
CA ASN A 94 12.46 17.39 -6.06
C ASN A 94 11.04 17.10 -6.55
N HIS A 95 10.17 16.62 -5.65
CA HIS A 95 8.78 16.25 -5.95
C HIS A 95 8.64 15.20 -7.05
N ASN A 96 9.61 14.29 -7.19
CA ASN A 96 9.56 13.22 -8.19
C ASN A 96 8.54 12.13 -7.76
N PRO A 97 7.38 11.98 -8.44
CA PRO A 97 6.34 11.03 -8.04
C PRO A 97 6.75 9.58 -8.31
N LEU A 98 7.79 9.37 -9.11
CA LEU A 98 8.28 8.04 -9.46
C LEU A 98 8.65 7.20 -8.23
N ILE A 99 9.20 7.85 -7.20
CA ILE A 99 9.57 7.19 -5.93
C ILE A 99 8.37 6.49 -5.28
N ALA A 100 7.16 7.03 -5.46
CA ALA A 100 5.94 6.44 -4.92
C ALA A 100 5.34 5.39 -5.86
N ILE A 101 5.42 5.61 -7.17
CA ILE A 101 4.90 4.69 -8.20
C ILE A 101 5.61 3.35 -8.11
N ASP A 102 6.94 3.35 -8.00
CA ASP A 102 7.76 2.14 -8.00
C ASP A 102 7.57 1.29 -6.74
N GLU A 103 7.00 1.88 -5.69
CA GLU A 103 6.73 1.22 -4.41
C GLU A 103 5.32 0.62 -4.29
N LEU A 104 4.45 0.81 -5.29
CA LEU A 104 3.04 0.36 -5.22
C LEU A 104 2.91 -1.16 -5.04
N THR A 105 3.76 -1.95 -5.70
CA THR A 105 3.76 -3.42 -5.55
C THR A 105 4.22 -3.83 -4.16
N ALA A 106 5.29 -3.22 -3.64
CA ALA A 106 5.79 -3.48 -2.30
C ALA A 106 4.77 -3.07 -1.23
N PHE A 107 4.11 -1.94 -1.42
CA PHE A 107 3.03 -1.50 -0.54
C PHE A 107 1.83 -2.46 -0.56
N PHE A 108 1.46 -3.03 -1.71
CA PHE A 108 0.41 -4.05 -1.75
C PHE A 108 0.80 -5.30 -0.94
N HIS A 109 2.05 -5.75 -1.05
CA HIS A 109 2.56 -6.85 -0.22
C HIS A 109 2.57 -6.51 1.27
N TYR A 110 2.87 -5.26 1.64
CA TYR A 110 2.74 -4.80 3.02
C TYR A 110 1.30 -4.91 3.56
N LEU A 111 0.31 -4.57 2.73
CA LEU A 111 -1.11 -4.77 3.08
C LEU A 111 -1.47 -6.27 3.16
N GLU A 112 -0.82 -7.12 2.35
CA GLU A 112 -1.00 -8.57 2.42
C GLU A 112 -0.38 -9.20 3.69
N ASN A 113 0.70 -8.61 4.22
CA ASN A 113 1.45 -9.10 5.38
C ASN A 113 1.08 -8.39 6.70
N THR A 114 -0.20 -8.09 6.92
CA THR A 114 -0.70 -7.51 8.19
C THR A 114 0.06 -6.23 8.63
N HIS A 115 0.46 -5.40 7.68
CA HIS A 115 1.16 -4.14 7.93
C HIS A 115 2.56 -4.29 8.55
N LEU A 116 3.20 -5.42 8.30
CA LEU A 116 4.61 -5.64 8.55
C LEU A 116 5.36 -5.56 7.23
N TYR A 117 6.33 -4.66 7.14
CA TYR A 117 7.26 -4.69 6.02
C TYR A 117 8.16 -5.93 6.15
N VAL A 118 8.16 -6.75 5.11
CA VAL A 118 9.07 -7.90 4.99
C VAL A 118 9.77 -7.81 3.63
N PRO A 119 11.11 -7.92 3.56
CA PRO A 119 11.82 -7.94 2.29
C PRO A 119 11.28 -9.04 1.37
N ALA A 120 11.16 -8.74 0.07
CA ALA A 120 10.44 -9.50 -0.96
C ALA A 120 10.84 -11.00 -1.12
N LEU A 121 11.87 -11.45 -0.40
CA LEU A 121 12.34 -12.84 -0.38
C LEU A 121 11.53 -13.76 0.54
N THR A 122 10.54 -13.25 1.27
CA THR A 122 9.67 -14.07 2.13
C THR A 122 8.42 -14.50 1.39
N ILE A 123 8.24 -15.81 1.36
CA ILE A 123 7.17 -16.53 0.67
C ILE A 123 5.80 -15.96 1.03
N ARG A 124 4.98 -15.77 -0.01
CA ARG A 124 3.57 -15.38 0.04
C ARG A 124 2.81 -16.16 1.11
N SER A 125 2.43 -15.50 2.21
CA SER A 125 1.45 -16.07 3.14
C SER A 125 0.07 -16.05 2.47
N THR A 126 -0.37 -17.19 1.94
CA THR A 126 -1.66 -17.39 1.27
C THR A 126 -2.87 -17.41 2.22
N THR A 127 -2.77 -16.76 3.39
CA THR A 127 -3.76 -16.82 4.46
C THR A 127 -4.86 -15.76 4.37
N GLN A 128 -4.81 -14.82 3.41
CA GLN A 128 -5.80 -13.74 3.35
C GLN A 128 -7.16 -14.16 2.78
N THR A 129 -8.22 -13.78 3.48
CA THR A 129 -9.61 -13.95 3.02
C THR A 129 -9.92 -13.03 1.83
N THR A 130 -10.88 -13.44 0.98
CA THR A 130 -11.28 -12.66 -0.19
C THR A 130 -11.81 -11.24 0.14
N PRO A 131 -12.52 -10.98 1.26
CA PRO A 131 -12.92 -9.64 1.64
C PRO A 131 -11.74 -8.74 2.02
N GLN A 132 -10.77 -9.27 2.77
CA GLN A 132 -9.57 -8.52 3.18
C GLN A 132 -8.78 -8.04 1.96
N ARG A 133 -8.60 -8.93 0.97
CA ARG A 133 -7.90 -8.59 -0.27
C ARG A 133 -8.62 -7.51 -1.08
N ARG A 134 -9.96 -7.52 -1.15
CA ARG A 134 -10.74 -6.45 -1.79
C ARG A 134 -10.54 -5.11 -1.08
N THR A 135 -10.51 -5.10 0.25
CA THR A 135 -10.21 -3.91 1.05
C THR A 135 -8.80 -3.39 0.76
N ASN A 136 -7.80 -4.27 0.69
CA ASN A 136 -6.43 -3.90 0.33
C ASN A 136 -6.35 -3.26 -1.06
N ILE A 137 -7.07 -3.79 -2.05
CA ILE A 137 -7.13 -3.19 -3.39
C ILE A 137 -7.79 -1.80 -3.36
N ARG A 138 -8.83 -1.59 -2.53
CA ARG A 138 -9.42 -0.25 -2.34
C ARG A 138 -8.42 0.74 -1.73
N HIS A 139 -7.60 0.29 -0.78
CA HIS A 139 -6.52 1.11 -0.23
C HIS A 139 -5.50 1.49 -1.31
N ILE A 140 -5.04 0.53 -2.11
CA ILE A 140 -4.14 0.81 -3.24
C ILE A 140 -4.74 1.83 -4.20
N HIS A 141 -6.01 1.67 -4.59
CA HIS A 141 -6.67 2.59 -5.50
C HIS A 141 -6.76 4.02 -4.93
N SER A 142 -6.92 4.14 -3.60
CA SER A 142 -6.93 5.43 -2.92
C SER A 142 -5.53 6.08 -2.94
N VAL A 143 -4.47 5.29 -2.75
CA VAL A 143 -3.08 5.75 -2.86
C VAL A 143 -2.74 6.14 -4.31
N ILE A 144 -3.16 5.34 -5.30
CA ILE A 144 -3.02 5.68 -6.73
C ILE A 144 -3.68 7.02 -7.03
N ARG A 145 -4.87 7.29 -6.49
CA ARG A 145 -5.56 8.58 -6.67
C ARG A 145 -4.75 9.73 -6.07
N PHE A 146 -4.15 9.52 -4.89
CA PHE A 146 -3.27 10.50 -4.26
C PHE A 146 -2.00 10.75 -5.08
N ILE A 147 -1.31 9.71 -5.56
CA ILE A 147 -0.12 9.87 -6.42
C ILE A 147 -0.48 10.62 -7.71
N ARG A 148 -1.63 10.31 -8.33
CA ARG A 148 -2.11 11.06 -9.50
C ARG A 148 -2.34 12.54 -9.18
N TYR A 149 -2.86 12.86 -8.00
CA TYR A 149 -2.96 14.24 -7.54
C TYR A 149 -1.57 14.88 -7.43
N LEU A 150 -0.58 14.20 -6.83
CA LEU A 150 0.78 14.71 -6.74
C LEU A 150 1.38 14.99 -8.12
N ILE A 151 1.19 14.09 -9.10
CA ILE A 151 1.63 14.30 -10.48
C ILE A 151 1.02 15.59 -11.03
N ASN A 152 -0.30 15.75 -10.92
CA ASN A 152 -1.00 16.89 -11.49
C ASN A 152 -0.63 18.23 -10.82
N THR A 153 -0.28 18.21 -9.54
CA THR A 153 0.06 19.42 -8.77
C THR A 153 1.53 19.80 -8.95
N TYR A 154 2.44 18.83 -8.80
CA TYR A 154 3.88 19.09 -8.69
C TYR A 154 4.65 18.90 -10.00
N ILE A 155 4.10 18.17 -10.99
CA ILE A 155 4.65 18.19 -12.36
C ILE A 155 4.10 19.40 -13.10
N SER A 156 4.49 20.60 -12.64
CA SER A 156 4.07 21.87 -13.20
C SER A 156 5.20 22.90 -13.10
N PRO A 157 5.17 23.96 -13.95
CA PRO A 157 6.20 25.00 -13.94
C PRO A 157 6.36 25.74 -12.60
N ARG A 158 5.43 25.55 -11.66
CA ARG A 158 5.47 26.15 -10.33
C ARG A 158 6.45 25.45 -9.38
N TYR A 159 6.74 24.18 -9.64
CA TYR A 159 7.52 23.32 -8.74
C TYR A 159 8.70 22.64 -9.43
N LEU A 160 8.69 22.55 -10.77
CA LEU A 160 9.76 21.96 -11.56
C LEU A 160 10.16 22.89 -12.70
N ASP A 161 11.47 23.01 -12.87
CA ASP A 161 12.06 23.67 -14.03
C ASP A 161 11.89 22.80 -15.28
N GLY A 162 11.47 23.42 -16.38
CA GLY A 162 11.28 22.75 -17.66
C GLY A 162 10.25 23.47 -18.50
N SER A 163 10.30 23.23 -19.82
CA SER A 163 9.27 23.79 -20.70
C SER A 163 7.91 23.14 -20.40
N PRO A 164 6.79 23.87 -20.60
CA PRO A 164 5.45 23.30 -20.41
C PRO A 164 5.22 22.00 -21.21
N LYS A 165 5.85 21.88 -22.38
CA LYS A 165 5.79 20.68 -23.24
C LYS A 165 6.51 19.49 -22.60
N GLU A 166 7.70 19.70 -22.04
CA GLU A 166 8.46 18.64 -21.34
C GLU A 166 7.74 18.16 -20.09
N LEU A 167 7.20 19.09 -19.29
CA LEU A 167 6.45 18.76 -18.08
C LEU A 167 5.15 18.02 -18.42
N THR A 168 4.45 18.42 -19.48
CA THR A 168 3.26 17.70 -19.96
C THR A 168 3.60 16.27 -20.40
N ARG A 169 4.73 16.10 -21.12
CA ARG A 169 5.22 14.78 -21.53
C ARG A 169 5.56 13.91 -20.31
N LEU A 170 6.25 14.47 -19.33
CA LEU A 170 6.61 13.78 -18.08
C LEU A 170 5.36 13.36 -17.28
N ALA A 171 4.41 14.28 -17.09
CA ALA A 171 3.15 13.99 -16.40
C ALA A 171 2.36 12.88 -17.11
N THR A 172 2.35 12.88 -18.44
CA THR A 172 1.71 11.84 -19.26
C THR A 172 2.38 10.49 -19.06
N GLN A 173 3.72 10.45 -19.09
CA GLN A 173 4.49 9.22 -18.87
C GLN A 173 4.26 8.64 -17.46
N LEU A 174 4.33 9.48 -16.42
CA LEU A 174 4.09 9.06 -15.03
C LEU A 174 2.64 8.57 -14.84
N THR A 175 1.67 9.27 -15.41
CA THR A 175 0.26 8.86 -15.38
C THR A 175 0.04 7.55 -16.13
N GLY A 176 0.75 7.32 -17.23
CA GLY A 176 0.77 6.06 -17.97
C GLY A 176 1.23 4.89 -17.10
N ARG A 177 2.40 5.02 -16.45
CA ARG A 177 2.93 4.01 -15.51
C ARG A 177 1.96 3.71 -14.37
N LEU A 178 1.40 4.77 -13.78
CA LEU A 178 0.42 4.63 -12.71
C LEU A 178 -0.88 3.92 -13.17
N SER A 179 -1.28 4.13 -14.43
CA SER A 179 -2.45 3.47 -15.03
C SER A 179 -2.22 1.98 -15.26
N ILE A 180 -0.99 1.56 -15.59
CA ILE A 180 -0.61 0.15 -15.69
C ILE A 180 -0.83 -0.55 -14.34
N HIS A 181 -0.27 -0.01 -13.26
CA HIS A 181 -0.50 -0.56 -11.91
C HIS A 181 -1.99 -0.59 -11.54
N LYS A 182 -2.73 0.49 -11.82
CA LYS A 182 -4.18 0.51 -11.59
C LYS A 182 -4.91 -0.62 -12.33
N ALA A 183 -4.52 -0.91 -13.57
CA ALA A 183 -5.09 -2.01 -14.36
C ALA A 183 -4.73 -3.37 -13.76
N GLU A 184 -3.47 -3.59 -13.38
CA GLU A 184 -2.99 -4.81 -12.71
C GLU A 184 -3.83 -5.11 -11.45
N PHE A 185 -3.98 -4.15 -10.54
CA PHE A 185 -4.78 -4.34 -9.33
C PHE A 185 -6.28 -4.52 -9.62
N ARG A 186 -6.80 -3.92 -10.69
CA ARG A 186 -8.18 -4.17 -11.15
C ARG A 186 -8.35 -5.62 -11.63
N THR A 187 -7.42 -6.19 -12.39
CA THR A 187 -7.52 -7.60 -12.82
C THR A 187 -7.53 -8.56 -11.62
N LEU A 188 -6.83 -8.23 -10.53
CA LEU A 188 -6.85 -9.01 -9.29
C LEU A 188 -8.23 -9.02 -8.62
N THR A 189 -9.08 -8.00 -8.84
CA THR A 189 -10.47 -7.99 -8.38
C THR A 189 -11.39 -8.89 -9.21
N HIS A 190 -11.19 -8.93 -10.54
CA HIS A 190 -12.08 -9.62 -11.49
C HIS A 190 -11.69 -11.08 -11.76
N SER A 191 -10.42 -11.47 -11.61
CA SER A 191 -9.91 -12.83 -11.87
C SER A 191 -10.59 -13.93 -11.05
N ARG A 192 -11.43 -13.61 -10.06
CA ARG A 192 -12.22 -14.59 -9.30
C ARG A 192 -13.74 -14.49 -9.45
N GLN A 193 -14.28 -13.51 -10.19
CA GLN A 193 -15.69 -13.62 -10.62
C GLN A 193 -15.87 -14.78 -11.62
N MET A 194 -14.78 -15.26 -12.24
CA MET A 194 -14.74 -16.51 -13.03
C MET A 194 -14.09 -17.71 -12.31
N SER A 195 -13.77 -17.63 -11.00
CA SER A 195 -13.16 -18.77 -10.28
C SER A 195 -14.17 -19.55 -9.43
N ASN A 196 -15.31 -19.90 -10.02
CA ASN A 196 -16.02 -21.12 -9.66
C ASN A 196 -15.42 -22.35 -10.38
N GLY A 197 -14.38 -22.16 -11.21
CA GLY A 197 -13.57 -23.23 -11.79
C GLY A 197 -12.14 -23.16 -11.27
N THR A 198 -11.73 -24.19 -10.53
CA THR A 198 -10.42 -24.38 -9.90
C THR A 198 -9.32 -24.47 -10.98
N THR A 199 -8.77 -23.35 -11.43
CA THR A 199 -7.61 -23.36 -12.34
C THR A 199 -6.32 -23.42 -11.53
N HIS A 200 -5.83 -24.64 -11.30
CA HIS A 200 -4.52 -24.91 -10.72
C HIS A 200 -3.41 -24.45 -11.68
N LYS A 201 -3.01 -23.18 -11.57
CA LYS A 201 -2.04 -22.54 -12.49
C LYS A 201 -0.68 -23.23 -12.60
N HIS A 202 -0.34 -24.12 -11.67
CA HIS A 202 0.92 -24.87 -11.64
C HIS A 202 0.85 -26.25 -12.32
N PHE A 203 -0.34 -26.76 -12.64
CA PHE A 203 -0.53 -28.07 -13.27
C PHE A 203 -1.33 -27.92 -14.57
N ARG A 204 -0.80 -27.16 -15.52
CA ARG A 204 -1.50 -26.86 -16.79
C ARG A 204 -1.76 -28.08 -17.67
N SER A 205 -1.07 -29.20 -17.42
CA SER A 205 -1.20 -30.46 -18.14
C SER A 205 -2.14 -31.49 -17.48
N LEU A 206 -2.71 -31.18 -16.31
CA LEU A 206 -3.55 -32.12 -15.54
C LEU A 206 -4.99 -31.61 -15.47
N THR A 207 -5.97 -32.52 -15.56
CA THR A 207 -7.38 -32.18 -15.29
C THR A 207 -7.60 -31.92 -13.79
N ALA A 208 -8.72 -31.28 -13.43
CA ALA A 208 -9.01 -30.94 -12.04
C ALA A 208 -9.04 -32.19 -11.13
N GLU A 209 -9.56 -33.29 -11.65
CA GLU A 209 -9.64 -34.60 -10.97
C GLU A 209 -8.25 -35.18 -10.74
N MET A 210 -7.36 -35.10 -11.74
CA MET A 210 -5.97 -35.56 -11.64
C MET A 210 -5.17 -34.73 -10.63
N VAL A 211 -5.42 -33.42 -10.57
CA VAL A 211 -4.78 -32.55 -9.58
C VAL A 211 -5.28 -32.86 -8.17
N MET A 212 -6.57 -33.14 -7.98
CA MET A 212 -7.10 -33.56 -6.67
C MET A 212 -6.52 -34.91 -6.24
N ALA A 213 -6.43 -35.89 -7.14
CA ALA A 213 -5.79 -37.18 -6.87
C ALA A 213 -4.30 -37.01 -6.52
N PHE A 214 -3.59 -36.14 -7.24
CA PHE A 214 -2.19 -35.82 -6.94
C PHE A 214 -2.03 -35.26 -5.53
N TYR A 215 -2.85 -34.29 -5.13
CA TYR A 215 -2.81 -33.75 -3.76
C TYR A 215 -3.16 -34.80 -2.72
N GLN A 216 -4.07 -35.74 -2.98
CA GLN A 216 -4.34 -36.84 -2.04
C GLN A 216 -3.13 -37.77 -1.85
N ILE A 217 -2.30 -37.92 -2.88
CA ILE A 217 -1.08 -38.74 -2.83
C ILE A 217 0.06 -38.02 -2.11
N ILE A 218 0.27 -36.74 -2.42
CA ILE A 218 1.43 -35.98 -1.90
C ILE A 218 1.19 -35.29 -0.56
N THR A 219 -0.07 -35.18 -0.12
CA THR A 219 -0.39 -34.57 1.17
C THR A 219 -0.16 -35.60 2.27
N PRO A 220 0.80 -35.39 3.19
CA PRO A 220 1.07 -36.35 4.25
C PRO A 220 -0.14 -36.42 5.20
N GLY A 221 -0.65 -37.63 5.41
CA GLY A 221 -1.84 -37.86 6.25
C GLY A 221 -1.64 -37.63 7.76
N SER A 222 -0.39 -37.48 8.23
CA SER A 222 -0.05 -37.00 9.58
C SER A 222 1.45 -36.70 9.70
N ILE A 223 1.85 -35.89 10.69
CA ILE A 223 3.25 -35.48 10.97
C ILE A 223 4.18 -36.67 11.32
N SER A 224 3.64 -37.87 11.57
CA SER A 224 4.40 -38.99 12.15
C SER A 224 4.83 -40.10 11.17
N LYS A 225 4.59 -40.00 9.86
CA LYS A 225 5.09 -41.01 8.90
C LYS A 225 5.94 -40.35 7.82
N LYS A 226 7.25 -40.64 7.83
CA LYS A 226 8.15 -40.34 6.71
C LYS A 226 7.82 -41.26 5.54
N ASN A 227 7.88 -40.72 4.33
CA ASN A 227 7.76 -41.49 3.10
C ASN A 227 8.94 -42.46 2.96
N PRO A 228 8.72 -43.68 2.44
CA PRO A 228 9.80 -44.62 2.17
C PRO A 228 10.75 -44.02 1.13
N THR A 229 12.05 -44.16 1.39
CA THR A 229 13.16 -43.78 0.52
C THR A 229 13.15 -44.53 -0.79
#